data_AF-A0A2L1TYD8-F1
#
_entry.id   AF-A0A2L1TYD8-F1
#
_cell.length_a   1.000
_cell.length_b   1.000
_cell.length_c   1.000
_cell.angle_alpha   90.00
_cell.angle_beta   90.00
_cell.angle_gamma   90.00
#
_symmetry.space_group_name_H-M   'P 1'
#
loop_
_entity.id
_entity.type
_entity.pdbx_description
1 polymer ?
#
loop_
_entity_poly.entity_id
_entity_poly.type
_entity_poly.pdbx_seq_one_letter_code
_entity_poly.pdbx_strand_id
1 'polypeptide(L)'
;MKTKISRFIAILLLVIPGILATYGFLLVKDAFFDQFAPEIGHVPWLKMAFGFILFLLGTGFIGGWIFYRDRKRNYVAPRFKAKRQQSKGRMQRDTGSTS
;
A
#
# COMPACT_ATOMS: atom_id res chain seq x y z
N MET A 1 -16.89 -17.19 -4.97
CA MET A 1 -15.52 -17.74 -5.13
C MET A 1 -14.52 -16.82 -5.86
N LYS A 2 -14.97 -15.84 -6.67
CA LYS A 2 -14.10 -14.88 -7.40
C LYS A 2 -13.20 -13.97 -6.52
N THR A 3 -13.44 -13.91 -5.21
CA THR A 3 -12.68 -13.09 -4.24
C THR A 3 -11.36 -13.73 -3.79
N LYS A 4 -11.20 -15.06 -3.85
CA LYS A 4 -9.94 -15.71 -3.46
C LYS A 4 -8.87 -15.58 -4.54
N ILE A 5 -9.24 -15.85 -5.80
CA ILE A 5 -8.34 -15.74 -6.96
C ILE A 5 -7.80 -14.31 -7.14
N SER A 6 -8.65 -13.29 -6.98
CA SER A 6 -8.22 -11.87 -7.04
C SER A 6 -7.32 -11.42 -5.86
N ARG A 7 -7.36 -12.14 -4.73
CA ARG A 7 -6.40 -11.95 -3.63
C ARG A 7 -5.08 -12.65 -3.94
N PHE A 8 -5.13 -13.88 -4.48
CA PHE A 8 -3.96 -14.64 -4.87
C PHE A 8 -3.13 -13.93 -5.96
N ILE A 9 -3.78 -13.47 -7.03
CA ILE A 9 -3.12 -12.71 -8.12
C ILE A 9 -2.46 -11.43 -7.58
N ALA A 10 -3.08 -10.77 -6.60
CA ALA A 10 -2.51 -9.58 -6.01
C ALA A 10 -1.25 -9.84 -5.20
N ILE A 11 -1.22 -10.97 -4.48
CA ILE A 11 -0.02 -11.41 -3.75
C ILE A 11 1.08 -11.76 -4.75
N LEU A 12 0.74 -12.47 -5.82
CA LEU A 12 1.66 -12.78 -6.92
C LEU A 12 2.26 -11.52 -7.56
N LEU A 13 1.46 -10.47 -7.79
CA LEU A 13 1.94 -9.17 -8.27
C LEU A 13 2.85 -8.46 -7.26
N LEU A 14 2.63 -8.67 -5.95
CA LEU A 14 3.43 -8.09 -4.87
C LEU A 14 4.74 -8.85 -4.61
N VAL A 15 4.88 -10.08 -5.09
CA VAL A 15 6.13 -10.86 -4.94
C VAL A 15 7.29 -10.19 -5.70
N ILE A 16 7.04 -9.68 -6.91
CA ILE A 16 8.07 -9.04 -7.75
C ILE A 16 8.77 -7.87 -7.03
N PRO A 17 8.04 -6.83 -6.54
CA PRO A 17 8.66 -5.74 -5.78
C PRO A 17 9.21 -6.20 -4.42
N GLY A 18 8.70 -7.29 -3.85
CA GLY A 18 9.23 -7.90 -2.63
C GLY A 18 10.64 -8.48 -2.84
N ILE A 19 10.84 -9.20 -3.94
CA ILE A 19 12.16 -9.75 -4.32
C ILE A 19 13.14 -8.61 -4.64
N LEU A 20 12.68 -7.56 -5.32
CA LEU A 20 13.50 -6.37 -5.58
C LEU A 20 13.94 -5.68 -4.28
N ALA A 21 13.04 -5.58 -3.29
CA ALA A 21 13.37 -5.02 -1.99
C ALA A 21 14.42 -5.85 -1.25
N THR A 22 14.25 -7.17 -1.17
CA THR A 22 15.24 -8.04 -0.52
C THR A 22 16.58 -8.00 -1.25
N TYR A 23 16.58 -8.01 -2.59
CA TYR A 23 17.81 -7.87 -3.36
C TYR A 23 18.53 -6.53 -3.11
N GLY A 24 17.78 -5.42 -3.06
CA GLY A 24 18.32 -4.11 -2.68
C GLY A 24 18.95 -4.12 -1.28
N PHE A 25 18.30 -4.79 -0.32
CA PHE A 25 18.85 -4.95 1.04
C PHE A 25 20.13 -5.80 1.08
N LEU A 26 20.21 -6.87 0.27
CA LEU A 26 21.42 -7.68 0.13
C LEU A 26 22.58 -6.82 -0.38
N LEU A 27 22.36 -5.96 -1.38
CA LEU A 27 23.39 -5.05 -1.88
C LEU A 27 23.89 -4.06 -0.83
N VAL A 28 23.00 -3.55 0.04
CA VAL A 28 23.40 -2.68 1.16
C VAL A 28 24.23 -3.48 2.16
N LYS A 29 23.82 -4.70 2.50
CA LYS A 29 24.56 -5.60 3.39
C LYS A 29 25.96 -5.87 2.84
N ASP A 30 26.05 -6.24 1.57
CA ASP A 30 27.32 -6.60 0.93
C ASP A 30 28.24 -5.38 0.82
N ALA A 31 27.72 -4.20 0.48
CA ALA A 31 28.47 -2.95 0.51
C ALA A 31 28.94 -2.57 1.93
N PHE A 32 28.15 -2.91 2.96
CA PHE A 32 28.52 -2.68 4.35
C PHE A 32 29.62 -3.63 4.83
N PHE A 33 29.65 -4.89 4.36
CA PHE A 33 30.73 -5.83 4.68
C PHE A 33 32.00 -5.57 3.88
N ASP A 34 31.88 -5.06 2.64
CA ASP A 34 33.02 -4.65 1.80
C ASP A 34 33.92 -3.64 2.53
N GLN A 35 33.39 -2.78 3.40
CA GLN A 35 34.20 -1.83 4.18
C GLN A 35 35.16 -2.52 5.16
N PHE A 36 34.88 -3.76 5.57
CA PHE A 36 35.70 -4.55 6.48
C PHE A 36 36.62 -5.51 5.73
N ALA A 37 36.46 -5.65 4.41
CA ALA A 37 37.31 -6.48 3.57
C ALA A 37 38.64 -5.75 3.30
N PRO A 38 39.81 -6.34 3.66
CA PRO A 38 41.11 -5.68 3.47
C PRO A 38 41.48 -5.45 1.99
N GLU A 39 40.84 -6.19 1.07
CA GLU A 39 41.22 -6.23 -0.34
C GLU A 39 40.57 -5.13 -1.18
N ILE A 40 39.50 -4.51 -0.67
CA ILE A 40 38.67 -3.54 -1.39
C ILE A 40 38.77 -2.23 -0.62
N GLY A 41 39.90 -1.53 -0.75
CA GLY A 41 40.22 -0.30 -0.01
C GLY A 41 39.29 0.91 -0.25
N HIS A 42 38.11 0.72 -0.86
CA HIS A 42 37.15 1.76 -1.20
C HIS A 42 35.72 1.29 -0.91
N VAL A 43 34.99 2.05 -0.08
CA VAL A 43 33.57 1.80 0.18
C VAL A 43 32.79 1.99 -1.14
N PRO A 44 32.05 0.98 -1.65
CA PRO A 44 31.26 1.12 -2.87
C PRO A 44 29.97 1.89 -2.58
N TRP A 45 30.11 3.19 -2.28
CA TRP A 45 29.02 4.14 -2.03
C TRP A 45 27.93 4.08 -3.11
N LEU A 46 28.32 3.83 -4.36
CA LEU A 46 27.39 3.66 -5.47
C LEU A 46 26.52 2.39 -5.33
N LYS A 47 27.11 1.26 -4.93
CA LYS A 47 26.35 0.01 -4.65
C LYS A 47 25.44 0.18 -3.45
N MET A 48 25.91 0.86 -2.39
CA MET A 48 25.12 1.15 -1.19
C MET A 48 23.91 2.05 -1.53
N ALA A 49 24.13 3.18 -2.20
CA ALA A 49 23.06 4.10 -2.61
C ALA A 49 22.07 3.42 -3.56
N PHE A 50 22.57 2.65 -4.52
CA PHE A 50 21.74 1.89 -5.46
C PHE A 50 20.87 0.84 -4.75
N GLY A 51 21.46 0.07 -3.82
CA GLY A 51 20.72 -0.88 -2.99
C GLY A 51 19.65 -0.20 -2.14
N PHE A 52 19.95 0.98 -1.57
CA PHE A 52 19.00 1.77 -0.78
C PHE A 52 17.82 2.28 -1.62
N ILE A 53 18.10 2.77 -2.83
CA ILE A 53 17.07 3.19 -3.80
C ILE A 53 16.18 2.01 -4.17
N LEU A 54 16.76 0.85 -4.50
CA LEU A 54 16.01 -0.38 -4.82
C LEU A 54 15.14 -0.85 -3.65
N PHE A 55 15.67 -0.80 -2.44
CA PHE A 55 14.94 -1.16 -1.23
C PHE A 55 13.75 -0.22 -0.97
N LEU A 56 13.98 1.09 -1.08
CA LEU A 56 12.93 2.10 -0.91
C LEU A 56 11.88 2.03 -2.01
N LEU A 57 12.28 1.80 -3.26
CA LEU A 57 11.35 1.61 -4.36
C LEU A 57 10.52 0.33 -4.18
N GLY A 58 11.14 -0.79 -3.82
CA GLY A 58 10.43 -2.05 -3.59
C GLY A 58 9.43 -1.93 -2.44
N THR A 59 9.88 -1.46 -1.27
CA THR A 59 9.04 -1.31 -0.06
C THR A 59 8.00 -0.20 -0.22
N GLY A 60 8.37 0.92 -0.83
CA GLY A 60 7.48 2.04 -1.12
C GLY A 60 6.42 1.68 -2.15
N PHE A 61 6.76 0.89 -3.17
CA PHE A 61 5.78 0.37 -4.12
C PHE A 61 4.78 -0.57 -3.44
N ILE A 62 5.26 -1.47 -2.58
CA ILE A 62 4.39 -2.37 -1.80
C ILE A 62 3.43 -1.56 -0.93
N GLY A 63 3.96 -0.59 -0.15
CA GLY A 63 3.15 0.27 0.71
C GLY A 63 2.14 1.12 -0.06
N GLY A 64 2.57 1.73 -1.17
CA GLY A 64 1.70 2.53 -2.04
C GLY A 64 0.60 1.71 -2.72
N TRP A 65 0.93 0.51 -3.20
CA TRP A 65 -0.03 -0.43 -3.77
C TRP A 65 -1.06 -0.90 -2.74
N ILE A 66 -0.62 -1.25 -1.53
CA ILE A 66 -1.49 -1.63 -0.42
C ILE A 66 -2.45 -0.48 -0.10
N PHE A 67 -1.94 0.75 0.04
CA PHE A 67 -2.75 1.93 0.31
C PHE A 67 -3.78 2.21 -0.80
N TYR A 68 -3.37 2.16 -2.07
CA TYR A 68 -4.28 2.32 -3.22
C TYR A 68 -5.37 1.23 -3.25
N ARG A 69 -4.98 -0.02 -2.99
CA ARG A 69 -5.90 -1.16 -2.96
C ARG A 69 -6.89 -1.08 -1.79
N ASP A 70 -6.44 -0.62 -0.63
CA ASP A 70 -7.27 -0.49 0.58
C ASP A 70 -8.24 0.69 0.47
N ARG A 71 -7.80 1.82 -0.11
CA ARG A 71 -8.66 2.97 -0.39
C ARG A 71 -9.87 2.61 -1.26
N LYS A 72 -9.71 1.69 -2.23
CA LYS A 72 -10.80 1.20 -3.10
C LYS A 72 -11.78 0.26 -2.38
N ARG A 73 -11.44 -0.29 -1.21
CA ARG A 73 -12.26 -1.23 -0.42
C ARG A 73 -13.11 -0.55 0.66
N ASN A 74 -13.04 0.77 0.82
CA ASN A 74 -14.00 1.57 1.59
C ASN A 74 -14.21 1.07 3.04
N TYR A 75 -13.12 0.87 3.78
CA TYR A 75 -13.12 0.71 5.25
C TYR A 75 -13.11 2.06 5.99
N VAL A 76 -13.45 3.17 5.32
CA VAL A 76 -13.81 4.38 6.07
C VAL A 76 -15.08 4.08 6.86
N ALA A 77 -15.01 4.30 8.17
CA ALA A 77 -16.08 4.03 9.10
C ALA A 77 -17.44 4.54 8.55
N PRO A 78 -18.56 3.86 8.86
CA PRO A 78 -19.91 4.26 8.44
C PRO A 78 -20.30 5.71 8.76
N ARG A 79 -19.48 6.40 9.55
CA ARG A 79 -19.61 7.80 9.95
C ARG A 79 -19.45 8.80 8.81
N PHE A 80 -18.90 8.40 7.66
CA PHE A 80 -18.90 9.19 6.41
C PHE A 80 -20.00 8.79 5.42
N LYS A 81 -20.99 7.98 5.83
CA LYS A 81 -22.25 7.94 5.08
C LYS A 81 -22.94 9.28 5.29
N ALA A 82 -22.88 10.16 4.27
CA ALA A 82 -23.78 11.30 4.20
C ALA A 82 -25.19 10.80 4.52
N LYS A 83 -25.79 11.38 5.57
CA LYS A 83 -27.14 11.07 6.06
C LYS A 83 -28.15 11.42 4.97
N ARG A 84 -28.25 10.59 3.94
CA ARG A 84 -29.22 10.73 2.86
C ARG A 84 -30.48 9.99 3.26
N GLN A 85 -31.12 10.40 4.36
CA GLN A 85 -32.48 9.95 4.67
C GLN A 85 -33.13 10.92 5.66
N GLN A 86 -34.40 11.21 5.38
CA GLN A 86 -35.44 11.82 6.23
C GLN A 86 -35.71 13.32 6.03
N SER A 87 -36.07 13.73 4.81
CA SER A 87 -36.91 14.93 4.61
C SER A 87 -38.17 14.69 3.78
N LYS A 88 -38.47 13.44 3.37
CA LYS A 88 -39.59 13.15 2.45
C LYS A 88 -40.83 12.54 3.10
N GLY A 89 -40.89 12.45 4.44
CA GLY A 89 -41.95 11.70 5.14
C GLY A 89 -42.76 12.47 6.20
N ARG A 90 -42.51 13.78 6.41
CA ARG A 90 -43.28 14.60 7.38
C ARG A 90 -44.29 15.55 6.76
N MET A 91 -44.20 15.82 5.46
CA MET A 91 -45.07 16.83 4.83
C MET A 91 -46.43 16.30 4.37
N GLN A 92 -46.67 14.98 4.49
CA GLN A 92 -47.93 14.34 4.06
C GLN A 92 -48.86 14.00 5.23
N ARG A 93 -48.52 14.41 6.46
CA ARG A 93 -49.32 14.10 7.66
C ARG A 93 -50.21 15.28 8.13
N ASP A 94 -50.02 16.46 7.58
CA ASP A 94 -50.64 17.69 8.10
C ASP A 94 -51.78 18.24 7.21
N THR A 95 -52.01 17.68 6.02
CA THR A 95 -53.07 18.14 5.09
C THR A 95 -54.36 17.29 5.11
N GLY A 96 -54.47 16.34 6.05
CA GLY A 96 -55.64 15.47 6.18
C GLY A 96 -56.55 15.75 7.39
N SER A 97 -56.33 16.84 8.13
CA SER A 97 -57.02 17.12 9.39
C SER A 97 -57.48 18.56 9.53
N THR A 98 -58.18 19.08 8.52
CA THR A 98 -59.12 20.19 8.72
C THR A 98 -60.35 19.90 7.87
N SER A 99 -61.35 19.38 8.58
CA SER A 99 -62.77 19.42 8.23
C SER A 99 -63.24 20.84 7.95
#